data_AF-A0A6V8NYK2-F1
#
_entry.id   AF-A0A6V8NYK2-F1
#
_cell.length_a   1.000
_cell.length_b   1.000
_cell.length_c   1.000
_cell.angle_alpha   90.00
_cell.angle_beta   90.00
_cell.angle_gamma   90.00
#
_symmetry.space_group_name_H-M   'P 1'
#
loop_
_entity.id
_entity.type
_entity.pdbx_description
1 polymer ?
#
loop_
_entity_poly.entity_id
_entity_poly.type
_entity_poly.pdbx_seq_one_letter_code
_entity_poly.pdbx_strand_id
1 'polypeptide(L)'
;SQDVLYEDLCFDAQQCVEKSLKSLLVSLDVEFPWKHDIDVLFGLISKSGIKIPDDLKSAVILTRYAVHTRYPGLAEPVSEEDYQEALALAGKVFNWALKILREDKE
;
A
#
# COMPACT_ATOMS: atom_id res chain seq x y z
N SER A 1 -7.01 -27.12 6.33
CA SER A 1 -7.77 -25.92 5.94
C SER A 1 -7.41 -25.67 4.49
N GLN A 2 -8.36 -25.84 3.57
CA GLN A 2 -8.11 -25.79 2.12
C GLN A 2 -7.65 -24.40 1.70
N ASP A 3 -6.46 -24.36 1.10
CA ASP A 3 -5.89 -23.35 0.20
C ASP A 3 -6.11 -21.88 0.60
N VAL A 4 -5.33 -21.41 1.58
CA VAL A 4 -5.11 -19.96 1.71
C VAL A 4 -4.33 -19.51 0.48
N LEU A 5 -4.99 -18.75 -0.39
CA LEU A 5 -4.35 -18.05 -1.51
C LEU A 5 -3.65 -16.83 -0.93
N TYR A 6 -2.39 -16.99 -0.54
CA TYR A 6 -1.57 -15.89 0.00
C TYR A 6 -1.45 -14.73 -0.99
N GLU A 7 -1.60 -15.02 -2.29
CA GLU A 7 -1.71 -14.03 -3.36
C GLU A 7 -2.86 -13.04 -3.14
N ASP A 8 -4.05 -13.54 -2.80
CA ASP A 8 -5.23 -12.71 -2.56
C ASP A 8 -5.05 -11.86 -1.30
N LEU A 9 -4.47 -12.44 -0.26
CA LEU A 9 -4.19 -11.72 0.99
C LEU A 9 -3.13 -10.62 0.80
N CYS A 10 -2.08 -10.90 0.01
CA CYS A 10 -1.08 -9.92 -0.38
C CYS A 10 -1.67 -8.82 -1.27
N PHE A 11 -2.63 -9.16 -2.14
CA PHE A 11 -3.38 -8.17 -2.92
C PHE A 11 -4.21 -7.26 -2.02
N ASP A 12 -4.91 -7.80 -1.03
CA ASP A 12 -5.66 -7.00 -0.05
C ASP A 12 -4.74 -6.08 0.77
N ALA A 13 -3.55 -6.57 1.16
CA ALA A 13 -2.54 -5.76 1.83
C ALA A 13 -2.03 -4.60 0.93
N GLN A 14 -1.78 -4.86 -0.35
CA GLN A 14 -1.43 -3.83 -1.33
C GLN A 14 -2.54 -2.78 -1.46
N GLN A 15 -3.79 -3.23 -1.58
CA GLN A 15 -4.96 -2.35 -1.70
C GLN A 15 -5.19 -1.51 -0.44
N CYS A 16 -4.87 -2.05 0.74
CA CYS A 16 -4.89 -1.32 2.00
C CYS A 16 -3.90 -0.14 1.99
N VAL A 17 -2.65 -0.39 1.58
CA VAL A 17 -1.64 0.68 1.42
C VAL A 17 -2.15 1.73 0.44
N GLU A 18 -2.56 1.31 -0.74
CA GLU A 18 -2.97 2.24 -1.79
C GLU A 18 -4.13 3.15 -1.38
N LYS A 19 -5.19 2.57 -0.80
CA LYS A 19 -6.36 3.34 -0.35
C LYS A 19 -6.00 4.29 0.79
N SER A 20 -5.10 3.88 1.68
CA SER A 20 -4.60 4.74 2.76
C SER A 20 -3.87 5.96 2.21
N LEU A 21 -2.96 5.76 1.24
CA LEU A 21 -2.22 6.85 0.59
C LEU A 21 -3.14 7.75 -0.22
N LYS A 22 -4.06 7.18 -0.99
CA LYS A 22 -5.07 7.95 -1.75
C LYS A 22 -5.97 8.77 -0.84
N SER A 23 -6.34 8.25 0.34
CA SER A 23 -7.11 9.01 1.32
C SER A 23 -6.36 10.26 1.80
N LEU A 24 -5.03 10.20 1.97
CA LEU A 24 -4.21 11.38 2.28
C LEU A 24 -4.18 12.35 1.11
N LEU A 25 -3.99 11.85 -0.11
CA LEU A 25 -3.96 12.73 -1.28
C LEU A 25 -5.29 13.46 -1.48
N VAL A 26 -6.42 12.79 -1.20
CA VAL A 26 -7.74 13.43 -1.19
C VAL A 26 -7.84 14.51 -0.11
N SER A 27 -7.35 14.28 1.12
CA SER A 27 -7.40 15.30 2.17
C SER A 27 -6.53 16.51 1.86
N LEU A 28 -5.46 16.31 1.08
CA LEU A 28 -4.55 17.36 0.63
C LEU A 28 -5.00 18.07 -0.66
N ASP A 29 -6.14 17.69 -1.23
CA ASP A 29 -6.63 18.18 -2.53
C ASP A 29 -5.63 17.96 -3.68
N VAL A 30 -4.97 16.79 -3.68
CA VAL A 30 -3.95 16.41 -4.68
C VAL A 30 -4.50 15.34 -5.61
N GLU A 31 -4.57 15.64 -6.90
CA GLU A 31 -4.92 14.64 -7.91
C GLU A 31 -3.83 13.57 -8.06
N PHE A 32 -4.26 12.33 -8.30
CA PHE A 32 -3.37 11.19 -8.51
C PHE A 32 -3.80 10.34 -9.71
N PRO A 33 -2.86 9.67 -10.38
CA PRO A 33 -3.18 8.85 -11.54
C PRO A 33 -4.01 7.62 -11.17
N TRP A 34 -4.76 7.10 -12.14
CA TRP A 34 -5.51 5.85 -12.03
C TRP A 34 -4.64 4.58 -11.96
N LYS A 35 -3.31 4.72 -11.85
CA LYS A 35 -2.37 3.60 -11.75
C LYS A 35 -2.13 3.23 -10.27
N HIS A 36 -2.12 1.94 -10.00
CA HIS A 36 -1.90 1.34 -8.68
C HIS A 36 -0.39 1.25 -8.35
N ASP A 37 0.29 2.39 -8.26
CA ASP A 37 1.74 2.45 -8.00
C ASP A 37 2.02 3.19 -6.69
N ILE A 38 2.51 2.43 -5.69
CA ILE A 38 2.75 2.95 -4.35
C ILE A 38 3.89 3.98 -4.33
N ASP A 39 4.92 3.81 -5.16
CA ASP A 39 6.04 4.75 -5.22
C ASP A 39 5.59 6.10 -5.76
N VAL A 40 4.73 6.09 -6.79
CA VAL A 40 4.11 7.31 -7.32
C VAL A 40 3.27 8.03 -6.26
N LEU A 41 2.45 7.29 -5.49
CA LEU A 41 1.62 7.88 -4.44
C LEU A 41 2.48 8.48 -3.31
N PHE A 42 3.53 7.80 -2.89
CA PHE A 42 4.50 8.36 -1.94
C PHE A 42 5.19 9.62 -2.49
N GLY A 43 5.58 9.61 -3.76
CA GLY A 43 6.16 10.78 -4.42
C GLY A 43 5.24 11.99 -4.42
N LEU A 44 3.94 11.79 -4.65
CA LEU A 44 2.93 12.86 -4.59
C LEU A 44 2.77 13.40 -3.15
N ILE A 45 2.62 12.50 -2.16
CA ILE A 45 2.48 12.90 -0.75
C ILE A 45 3.72 13.69 -0.28
N SER A 46 4.92 13.25 -0.66
CA SER A 46 6.15 13.94 -0.30
C SER A 46 6.24 15.34 -0.91
N LYS A 47 5.73 15.53 -2.13
CA LYS A 47 5.68 16.85 -2.79
C LYS A 47 4.68 17.80 -2.13
N SER A 48 3.65 17.26 -1.48
CA SER A 48 2.68 18.04 -0.69
C SER A 48 3.21 18.45 0.69
N GLY A 49 4.48 18.18 1.00
CA GLY A 49 5.14 18.62 2.23
C GLY A 49 5.09 17.63 3.38
N ILE A 50 4.44 16.47 3.22
CA ILE A 50 4.41 15.43 4.23
C ILE A 50 5.69 14.58 4.15
N LYS A 51 6.43 14.51 5.25
CA LYS A 51 7.60 13.64 5.35
C LYS A 51 7.16 12.19 5.55
N ILE A 52 7.58 11.32 4.62
CA ILE A 52 7.35 9.87 4.72
C ILE A 52 8.48 9.23 5.53
N PRO A 53 8.19 8.49 6.61
CA PRO A 53 9.18 7.71 7.34
C PRO A 53 9.89 6.68 6.45
N ASP A 54 11.20 6.50 6.66
CA ASP A 54 12.01 5.60 5.82
C ASP A 54 11.55 4.14 5.89
N ASP A 55 11.02 3.71 7.03
CA ASP A 55 10.52 2.35 7.24
C ASP A 55 9.19 2.07 6.53
N LEU A 56 8.52 3.08 5.98
CA LEU A 56 7.33 2.91 5.12
C LEU A 56 7.69 2.77 3.64
N LYS A 57 8.88 3.21 3.21
CA LYS A 57 9.29 3.16 1.81
C LYS A 57 9.37 1.73 1.26
N SER A 58 9.61 0.75 2.13
CA SER A 58 9.57 -0.67 1.77
C SER A 58 8.20 -1.13 1.28
N ALA A 59 7.10 -0.43 1.61
CA ALA A 59 5.76 -0.75 1.11
C ALA A 59 5.64 -0.67 -0.42
N VAL A 60 6.59 -0.02 -1.12
CA VAL A 60 6.66 -0.02 -2.59
C VAL A 60 6.70 -1.43 -3.16
N ILE A 61 7.30 -2.39 -2.46
CA ILE A 61 7.37 -3.80 -2.88
C ILE A 61 5.99 -4.41 -3.13
N LEU A 62 4.97 -3.93 -2.40
CA LEU A 62 3.61 -4.48 -2.47
C LEU A 62 2.94 -4.20 -3.82
N THR A 63 3.43 -3.23 -4.59
CA THR A 63 2.96 -2.95 -5.96
C THR A 63 3.00 -4.20 -6.84
N ARG A 64 3.94 -5.12 -6.59
CA ARG A 64 4.05 -6.40 -7.32
C ARG A 64 2.79 -7.27 -7.17
N TYR A 65 2.10 -7.18 -6.03
CA TYR A 65 0.92 -8.00 -5.76
C TYR A 65 -0.34 -7.52 -6.50
N ALA A 66 -0.33 -6.30 -7.04
CA ALA A 66 -1.40 -5.80 -7.92
C ALA A 66 -1.45 -6.55 -9.27
N VAL A 67 -0.37 -7.24 -9.67
CA VAL A 67 -0.26 -7.95 -10.94
C VAL A 67 -0.79 -9.39 -10.85
N HIS A 68 -0.75 -10.00 -9.66
CA HIS A 68 -1.10 -11.41 -9.44
C HIS A 68 -2.55 -11.73 -9.84
N THR A 69 -3.48 -10.79 -9.63
CA THR A 69 -4.89 -10.94 -10.00
C THR A 69 -5.13 -10.93 -11.52
N ARG A 70 -4.18 -10.43 -12.32
CA ARG A 70 -4.34 -10.27 -13.78
C ARG A 70 -3.74 -11.43 -14.57
N TYR A 71 -2.78 -12.18 -14.02
CA TYR A 71 -2.11 -13.30 -14.70
C TYR A 71 -1.74 -14.44 -13.72
N PRO A 72 -2.73 -15.25 -13.29
CA PRO A 72 -2.45 -16.42 -12.47
C PRO A 72 -1.46 -17.37 -13.19
N GLY A 73 -0.32 -17.66 -12.55
CA GLY A 73 0.73 -18.56 -13.06
C GLY A 73 1.99 -17.91 -13.65
N LEU A 74 2.06 -16.58 -13.74
CA LEU A 74 3.24 -15.84 -14.23
C LEU A 74 4.12 -15.26 -13.12
N ALA A 75 3.61 -15.20 -11.91
CA ALA A 75 4.32 -14.65 -10.76
C ALA A 75 4.71 -15.78 -9.79
N GLU A 76 5.80 -15.57 -9.05
CA GLU A 76 6.29 -16.55 -8.08
C GLU A 76 5.22 -16.82 -7.01
N PRO A 77 5.03 -18.08 -6.58
CA PRO A 77 4.10 -18.42 -5.52
C PRO A 77 4.39 -17.58 -4.27
N VAL A 78 3.36 -17.01 -3.67
CA VAL A 78 3.51 -16.18 -2.48
C VAL A 78 3.65 -17.08 -1.24
N SER A 79 4.69 -16.87 -0.44
CA SER A 79 4.88 -17.63 0.79
C SER A 79 4.07 -17.03 1.95
N GLU A 80 3.95 -17.77 3.06
CA GLU A 80 3.35 -17.22 4.28
C GLU A 80 4.16 -16.03 4.82
N GLU A 81 5.49 -16.10 4.73
CA GLU A 81 6.38 -15.01 5.13
C GLU A 81 6.18 -13.75 4.29
N ASP A 82 6.02 -13.89 2.97
CA ASP A 82 5.69 -12.78 2.07
C ASP A 82 4.38 -12.08 2.48
N TYR A 83 3.37 -12.88 2.85
CA TYR A 83 2.09 -12.37 3.34
C TYR A 83 2.24 -11.65 4.69
N GLN A 84 2.95 -12.23 5.64
CA GLN A 84 3.17 -11.59 6.96
C GLN A 84 3.94 -10.27 6.81
N GLU A 85 4.93 -10.21 5.93
CA GLU A 85 5.63 -8.96 5.60
C GLU A 85 4.68 -7.94 4.96
N ALA A 86 3.87 -8.37 3.99
CA ALA A 86 2.88 -7.51 3.33
C ALA A 86 1.88 -6.91 4.33
N LEU A 87 1.35 -7.75 5.22
CA LEU A 87 0.41 -7.33 6.25
C LEU A 87 1.04 -6.34 7.23
N ALA A 88 2.28 -6.59 7.66
CA ALA A 88 3.01 -5.71 8.56
C ALA A 88 3.25 -4.33 7.92
N LEU A 89 3.68 -4.29 6.66
CA LEU A 89 3.87 -3.04 5.91
C LEU A 89 2.55 -2.29 5.71
N ALA A 90 1.49 -3.00 5.33
CA ALA A 90 0.15 -2.42 5.17
C ALA A 90 -0.35 -1.80 6.47
N GLY A 91 -0.20 -2.50 7.59
CA GLY A 91 -0.56 -1.98 8.92
C GLY A 91 0.22 -0.73 9.30
N LYS A 92 1.52 -0.66 9.01
CA LYS A 92 2.34 0.53 9.28
C LYS A 92 1.85 1.74 8.47
N VAL A 93 1.64 1.57 7.16
CA VAL A 93 1.17 2.67 6.30
C VAL A 93 -0.22 3.14 6.72
N PHE A 94 -1.15 2.21 6.99
CA PHE A 94 -2.50 2.55 7.44
C PHE A 94 -2.47 3.38 8.72
N ASN A 95 -1.72 2.94 9.73
CA ASN A 95 -1.64 3.66 11.01
C ASN A 95 -0.99 5.04 10.88
N TRP A 96 0.05 5.16 10.06
CA TRP A 96 0.69 6.44 9.78
C TRP A 96 -0.25 7.40 9.04
N ALA A 97 -0.92 6.91 8.01
CA ALA A 97 -1.91 7.66 7.24
C ALA A 97 -3.04 8.16 8.15
N LEU A 98 -3.60 7.27 8.98
CA LEU A 98 -4.66 7.59 9.92
C LEU A 98 -4.25 8.65 10.94
N LYS A 99 -2.99 8.61 11.41
CA LYS A 99 -2.46 9.60 12.34
C LYS A 99 -2.47 11.00 11.71
N ILE A 100 -1.94 11.14 10.50
CA ILE A 100 -1.90 12.43 9.78
C ILE A 100 -3.33 12.96 9.55
N LEU A 101 -4.23 12.10 9.07
CA LEU A 101 -5.63 12.48 8.80
C LEU A 101 -6.42 12.91 10.04
N ARG A 102 -5.96 12.53 11.24
CA ARG A 102 -6.55 12.97 12.51
C ARG A 102 -5.98 14.31 12.96
N GLU A 103 -4.69 14.53 12.77
CA GLU A 103 -4.02 15.80 13.07
C GLU A 103 -4.51 16.95 12.18
N ASP A 104 -4.93 16.66 10.94
CA ASP A 104 -5.49 17.64 10.00
C ASP A 104 -6.95 18.08 10.32
N LYS A 105 -7.62 17.38 11.26
CA LYS A 105 -9.02 17.64 11.63
C LYS A 105 -9.20 18.40 12.95
N GLU A 106 -8.11 18.75 13.62
CA GLU A 106 -8.09 19.58 14.83
C GLU A 106 -7.72 21.03 14.50
#